data_AF-A0A2M8HFK9-F1
#
_entry.id   AF-A0A2M8HFK9-F1
#
_cell.length_a   1.000
_cell.length_b   1.000
_cell.length_c   1.000
_cell.angle_alpha   90.00
_cell.angle_beta   90.00
_cell.angle_gamma   90.00
#
_symmetry.space_group_name_H-M   'P 1'
#
loop_
_entity.id
_entity.type
_entity.pdbx_description
1 polymer ?
#
loop_
_entity_poly.entity_id
_entity_poly.type
_entity_poly.pdbx_seq_one_letter_code
_entity_poly.pdbx_strand_id
1 'polypeptide(L)'
;MNHLKFWGLVALFAFVGCKDQSIIPDQIVGVRYANYTQWIYKEPGSKKKEDQVALVYGLEEVTAIDTKEISIQEGKEEKKEVYLKLKTVDNKEGYAVASGFAEAVYFILDGNLDAFVKPTLTSSTKGKVSRGSYCLLKETIGEFSKVDCKETVLQAGTNKLNDIYNVWVSNKETSLSNDPLLGETVKIMRQSSSDLLKIASQPGATENAKLIENNLKELDKAIEKNDAFIEDATQLKAQFSNIGLGE
;
A
#
# COMPACT_ATOMS: atom_id res chain seq x y z
N MET A 1 -62.27 -58.72 -31.24
CA MET A 1 -60.93 -58.31 -31.74
C MET A 1 -60.24 -57.52 -30.65
N ASN A 2 -59.04 -57.96 -30.32
CA ASN A 2 -58.28 -57.70 -29.10
C ASN A 2 -57.90 -56.23 -28.88
N HIS A 3 -58.04 -55.74 -27.64
CA HIS A 3 -56.95 -55.04 -26.97
C HIS A 3 -56.96 -55.42 -25.48
N LEU A 4 -55.91 -56.14 -25.09
CA LEU A 4 -55.67 -56.67 -23.75
C LEU A 4 -54.37 -56.03 -23.22
N LYS A 5 -54.41 -55.77 -21.90
CA LYS A 5 -53.32 -55.68 -20.92
C LYS A 5 -52.67 -54.30 -20.66
N PHE A 6 -52.68 -53.72 -19.44
CA PHE A 6 -52.28 -54.13 -18.07
C PHE A 6 -50.79 -53.80 -17.77
N TRP A 7 -50.61 -52.88 -16.81
CA TRP A 7 -49.50 -52.72 -15.84
C TRP A 7 -48.16 -52.04 -16.23
N GLY A 8 -47.64 -51.25 -15.27
CA GLY A 8 -46.28 -50.67 -15.26
C GLY A 8 -46.28 -49.23 -14.69
N LEU A 9 -46.48 -49.00 -13.39
CA LEU A 9 -45.51 -49.06 -12.28
C LEU A 9 -44.50 -47.89 -12.29
N VAL A 10 -44.57 -47.14 -11.19
CA VAL A 10 -43.78 -45.99 -10.72
C VAL A 10 -42.28 -46.14 -10.97
N ALA A 11 -41.66 -45.11 -11.55
CA ALA A 11 -40.23 -44.84 -11.39
C ALA A 11 -40.03 -43.34 -11.13
N LEU A 12 -39.99 -43.02 -9.84
CA LEU A 12 -39.60 -41.75 -9.27
C LEU A 12 -38.09 -41.57 -9.51
N PHE A 13 -37.68 -40.92 -10.61
CA PHE A 13 -36.30 -40.48 -10.76
C PHE A 13 -36.11 -39.19 -9.98
N ALA A 14 -35.73 -39.35 -8.71
CA ALA A 14 -35.10 -38.32 -7.91
C ALA A 14 -33.81 -37.90 -8.62
N PHE A 15 -33.84 -36.78 -9.34
CA PHE A 15 -32.64 -36.03 -9.68
C PHE A 15 -32.09 -35.42 -8.38
N VAL A 16 -31.34 -36.23 -7.64
CA VAL A 16 -30.35 -35.74 -6.69
C VAL A 16 -29.21 -35.18 -7.53
N GLY A 17 -29.39 -33.94 -7.96
CA GLY A 17 -28.32 -33.14 -8.55
C GLY A 17 -27.27 -32.90 -7.47
N CYS A 18 -26.14 -33.57 -7.63
CA CYS A 18 -24.92 -33.38 -6.85
C CYS A 18 -24.61 -31.87 -6.77
N LYS A 19 -24.58 -31.31 -5.56
CA LYS A 19 -23.91 -30.04 -5.33
C LYS A 19 -22.41 -30.30 -5.51
N ASP A 20 -21.93 -30.17 -6.74
CA ASP A 20 -20.53 -29.82 -6.95
C ASP A 20 -20.35 -28.41 -6.38
N GLN A 21 -19.98 -28.34 -5.10
CA GLN A 21 -19.20 -27.22 -4.61
C GLN A 21 -17.86 -27.32 -5.35
N SER A 22 -17.81 -26.74 -6.54
CA SER A 22 -16.54 -26.35 -7.13
C SER A 22 -15.91 -25.38 -6.14
N ILE A 23 -15.03 -25.87 -5.28
CA ILE A 23 -14.02 -25.05 -4.63
C ILE A 23 -13.17 -24.59 -5.79
N ILE A 24 -13.53 -23.45 -6.38
CA ILE A 24 -12.63 -22.72 -7.26
C ILE A 24 -11.41 -22.49 -6.38
N PRO A 25 -10.25 -23.08 -6.69
CA PRO A 25 -9.06 -22.86 -5.87
C PRO A 25 -8.85 -21.35 -5.82
N ASP A 26 -8.77 -20.83 -4.60
CA ASP A 26 -8.48 -19.44 -4.27
C ASP A 26 -7.56 -18.83 -5.34
N GLN A 27 -8.13 -18.02 -6.24
CA GLN A 27 -7.39 -17.48 -7.37
C GLN A 27 -6.48 -16.37 -6.86
N ILE A 28 -5.20 -16.68 -6.65
CA ILE A 28 -4.20 -15.68 -6.26
C ILE A 28 -4.30 -14.48 -7.21
N VAL A 29 -4.77 -13.36 -6.66
CA VAL A 29 -4.93 -12.09 -7.35
C VAL A 29 -3.55 -11.45 -7.57
N GLY A 30 -2.63 -11.68 -6.64
CA GLY A 30 -1.21 -11.32 -6.77
C GLY A 30 -0.64 -10.69 -5.50
N VAL A 31 0.61 -10.26 -5.60
CA VAL A 31 1.27 -9.48 -4.54
C VAL A 31 0.67 -8.08 -4.48
N ARG A 32 0.55 -7.55 -3.27
CA ARG A 32 0.03 -6.22 -2.96
C ARG A 32 0.87 -5.58 -1.87
N TYR A 33 0.89 -4.25 -1.85
CA TYR A 33 1.58 -3.45 -0.84
C TYR A 33 0.59 -2.57 -0.11
N ALA A 34 0.62 -2.57 1.23
CA ALA A 34 -0.27 -1.71 2.00
C ALA A 34 0.07 -0.23 1.79
N ASN A 35 -0.93 0.59 1.43
CA ASN A 35 -0.75 2.04 1.22
C ASN A 35 -0.46 2.78 2.53
N TYR A 36 -0.93 2.24 3.65
CA TYR A 36 -0.76 2.74 5.00
C TYR A 36 -0.96 1.60 6.00
N THR A 37 -0.54 1.82 7.24
CA THR A 37 -0.72 0.86 8.33
C THR A 37 -2.21 0.66 8.62
N GLN A 38 -2.70 -0.58 8.53
CA GLN A 38 -4.12 -0.91 8.69
C GLN A 38 -4.34 -2.31 9.24
N TRP A 39 -5.48 -2.54 9.87
CA TRP A 39 -5.90 -3.87 10.29
C TRP A 39 -6.52 -4.64 9.13
N ILE A 40 -6.25 -5.95 9.10
CA ILE A 40 -7.06 -6.92 8.35
C ILE A 40 -8.01 -7.65 9.30
N TYR A 41 -9.20 -7.99 8.81
CA TYR A 41 -10.32 -8.49 9.62
C TYR A 41 -10.76 -9.89 9.23
N LYS A 42 -11.37 -10.65 10.15
CA LYS A 42 -11.92 -11.98 9.85
C LYS A 42 -13.02 -11.94 8.80
N GLU A 43 -13.80 -10.86 8.79
CA GLU A 43 -14.92 -10.66 7.89
C GLU A 43 -14.75 -9.37 7.07
N PRO A 44 -15.13 -9.37 5.78
CA PRO A 44 -15.12 -8.16 4.97
C PRO A 44 -16.13 -7.15 5.53
N GLY A 45 -15.75 -5.87 5.58
CA GLY A 45 -16.58 -4.80 6.12
C GLY A 45 -16.60 -4.68 7.65
N SER A 46 -15.98 -5.60 8.38
CA SER A 46 -15.91 -5.46 9.84
C SER A 46 -14.99 -4.31 10.25
N LYS A 47 -15.42 -3.61 11.31
CA LYS A 47 -14.62 -2.62 12.04
C LYS A 47 -14.53 -2.98 13.52
N LYS A 48 -14.97 -4.18 13.90
CA LYS A 48 -15.00 -4.65 15.29
C LYS A 48 -13.61 -5.07 15.73
N LYS A 49 -13.27 -4.83 17.00
CA LYS A 49 -11.94 -5.11 17.53
C LYS A 49 -11.69 -6.62 17.62
N GLU A 50 -12.72 -7.39 17.99
CA GLU A 50 -12.70 -8.86 18.06
C GLU A 50 -12.49 -9.55 16.70
N ASP A 51 -12.74 -8.83 15.61
CA ASP A 51 -12.53 -9.31 14.25
C ASP A 51 -11.15 -8.95 13.71
N GLN A 52 -10.35 -8.15 14.42
CA GLN A 52 -8.99 -7.83 14.01
C GLN A 52 -8.12 -9.10 14.04
N VAL A 53 -7.45 -9.38 12.93
CA VAL A 53 -6.56 -10.54 12.78
C VAL A 53 -5.09 -10.12 12.91
N ALA A 54 -4.68 -9.14 12.11
CA ALA A 54 -3.29 -8.68 12.06
C ALA A 54 -3.23 -7.21 11.67
N LEU A 55 -2.21 -6.52 12.17
CA LEU A 55 -1.85 -5.19 11.72
C LEU A 55 -0.85 -5.34 10.57
N VAL A 56 -1.19 -4.82 9.40
CA VAL A 56 -0.32 -4.77 8.22
C VAL A 56 0.25 -3.36 8.15
N TYR A 57 1.57 -3.24 8.15
CA TYR A 57 2.25 -1.95 8.15
C TYR A 57 2.32 -1.35 6.74
N GLY A 58 2.39 -0.02 6.62
CA GLY A 58 2.55 0.64 5.31
C GLY A 58 3.79 0.11 4.55
N LEU A 59 3.66 -0.10 3.24
CA LEU A 59 4.56 -0.82 2.32
C LEU A 59 4.95 -2.23 2.76
N GLU A 60 4.17 -2.87 3.64
CA GLU A 60 4.31 -4.30 3.86
C GLU A 60 3.70 -5.05 2.67
N GLU A 61 4.41 -6.08 2.23
CA GLU A 61 3.97 -6.99 1.20
C GLU A 61 2.94 -7.98 1.77
N VAL A 62 1.83 -8.14 1.07
CA VAL A 62 0.81 -9.14 1.36
C VAL A 62 0.42 -9.86 0.07
N THR A 63 -0.02 -11.11 0.20
CA THR A 63 -0.57 -11.86 -0.92
C THR A 63 -2.09 -11.66 -0.96
N ALA A 64 -2.62 -11.10 -2.05
CA ALA A 64 -4.06 -11.10 -2.30
C ALA A 64 -4.48 -12.44 -2.93
N ILE A 65 -5.39 -13.11 -2.24
CA ILE A 65 -5.84 -14.47 -2.52
C ILE A 65 -7.19 -14.49 -3.25
N ASP A 66 -8.05 -13.51 -2.97
CA ASP A 66 -9.39 -13.43 -3.56
C ASP A 66 -9.91 -11.98 -3.44
N THR A 67 -10.98 -11.69 -4.20
CA THR A 67 -11.72 -10.42 -4.16
C THR A 67 -13.17 -10.67 -3.77
N LYS A 68 -13.71 -9.83 -2.89
CA LYS A 68 -15.11 -9.90 -2.49
C LYS A 68 -15.74 -8.52 -2.55
N GLU A 69 -16.74 -8.35 -3.40
CA GLU A 69 -17.57 -7.15 -3.42
C GLU A 69 -18.66 -7.26 -2.34
N ILE A 70 -18.79 -6.22 -1.53
CA ILE A 70 -19.89 -6.08 -0.57
C ILE A 70 -20.63 -4.78 -0.83
N SER A 71 -21.94 -4.79 -0.63
CA SER A 71 -22.74 -3.58 -0.58
C SER A 71 -22.72 -2.99 0.83
N ILE A 72 -22.31 -1.73 0.94
CA ILE A 72 -22.31 -0.96 2.18
C ILE A 72 -23.35 0.14 2.05
N GLN A 73 -24.17 0.28 3.07
CA GLN A 73 -25.17 1.33 3.13
C GLN A 73 -24.55 2.59 3.75
N GLU A 74 -24.39 3.64 2.94
CA GLU A 74 -23.83 4.92 3.38
C GLU A 74 -24.94 5.99 3.29
N GLY A 75 -25.69 6.12 4.38
CA GLY A 75 -26.90 6.94 4.41
C GLY A 75 -28.02 6.33 3.56
N LYS A 76 -28.47 7.04 2.52
CA LYS A 76 -29.52 6.58 1.59
C LYS A 76 -28.98 5.88 0.35
N GLU A 77 -27.67 5.90 0.15
CA GLU A 77 -27.03 5.32 -1.03
C GLU A 77 -26.39 3.97 -0.71
N GLU A 78 -26.55 3.03 -1.64
CA GLU A 78 -25.85 1.75 -1.60
C GLU A 78 -24.55 1.88 -2.39
N LYS A 79 -23.42 1.71 -1.71
CA LYS A 79 -22.10 1.77 -2.31
C LYS A 79 -21.51 0.37 -2.33
N LYS A 80 -21.08 -0.07 -3.51
CA LYS A 80 -20.30 -1.30 -3.66
C LYS A 80 -18.84 -1.02 -3.30
N GLU A 81 -18.29 -1.82 -2.41
CA GLU A 81 -16.89 -1.75 -2.00
C GLU A 81 -16.23 -3.12 -2.18
N VAL A 82 -15.04 -3.11 -2.77
CA VAL A 82 -14.26 -4.33 -3.04
C VAL A 82 -13.27 -4.56 -1.90
N TYR A 83 -13.30 -5.76 -1.34
CA TYR A 83 -12.38 -6.24 -0.32
C TYR A 83 -11.43 -7.27 -0.93
N LEU A 84 -10.19 -7.27 -0.48
CA LEU A 84 -9.23 -8.32 -0.76
C LEU A 84 -9.22 -9.30 0.41
N LYS A 85 -9.27 -10.61 0.11
CA LYS A 85 -8.79 -11.63 1.03
C LYS A 85 -7.27 -11.63 0.93
N LEU A 86 -6.59 -11.40 2.03
CA LEU A 86 -5.16 -11.19 2.12
C LEU A 86 -4.52 -12.26 2.99
N LYS A 87 -3.26 -12.59 2.69
CA LYS A 87 -2.37 -13.36 3.53
C LYS A 87 -1.10 -12.58 3.78
N THR A 88 -0.78 -12.39 5.05
CA THR A 88 0.44 -11.72 5.51
C THR A 88 1.66 -12.64 5.40
N VAL A 89 2.86 -12.06 5.52
CA VAL A 89 4.13 -12.80 5.54
C VAL A 89 4.22 -13.82 6.69
N ASP A 90 3.54 -13.54 7.82
CA ASP A 90 3.42 -14.46 8.96
C ASP A 90 2.23 -15.43 8.83
N ASN A 91 1.68 -15.58 7.62
CA ASN A 91 0.61 -16.51 7.25
C ASN A 91 -0.75 -16.26 7.92
N LYS A 92 -1.02 -15.05 8.40
CA LYS A 92 -2.37 -14.68 8.88
C LYS A 92 -3.24 -14.25 7.72
N GLU A 93 -4.49 -14.71 7.71
CA GLU A 93 -5.46 -14.41 6.66
C GLU A 93 -6.59 -13.51 7.16
N GLY A 94 -6.99 -12.55 6.34
CA GLY A 94 -8.07 -11.63 6.67
C GLY A 94 -8.47 -10.76 5.49
N TYR A 95 -9.45 -9.88 5.69
CA TYR A 95 -10.02 -9.01 4.70
C TYR A 95 -9.69 -7.55 4.98
N ALA A 96 -9.40 -6.80 3.93
CA ALA A 96 -9.33 -5.34 3.98
C ALA A 96 -9.76 -4.72 2.65
N VAL A 97 -10.09 -3.43 2.65
CA VAL A 97 -10.57 -2.73 1.46
C VAL A 97 -9.46 -2.68 0.40
N ALA A 98 -9.80 -3.02 -0.84
CA ALA A 98 -8.84 -3.10 -1.94
C ALA A 98 -8.10 -1.78 -2.20
N SER A 99 -8.76 -0.63 -2.03
CA SER A 99 -8.16 0.70 -2.18
C SER A 99 -7.08 1.02 -1.14
N GLY A 100 -6.99 0.22 -0.06
CA GLY A 100 -5.92 0.27 0.92
C GLY A 100 -4.61 -0.36 0.44
N PHE A 101 -4.56 -0.92 -0.77
CA PHE A 101 -3.42 -1.64 -1.29
C PHE A 101 -3.04 -1.20 -2.71
N ALA A 102 -1.74 -1.18 -3.00
CA ALA A 102 -1.19 -0.95 -4.32
C ALA A 102 -0.69 -2.26 -4.94
N GLU A 103 -0.72 -2.36 -6.27
CA GLU A 103 -0.19 -3.53 -6.98
C GLU A 103 1.34 -3.53 -7.05
N ALA A 104 1.95 -2.33 -7.01
CA ALA A 104 3.38 -2.13 -7.02
C ALA A 104 3.75 -0.84 -6.29
N VAL A 105 5.03 -0.73 -5.92
CA VAL A 105 5.63 0.47 -5.34
C VAL A 105 6.81 0.86 -6.21
N TYR A 106 6.80 2.09 -6.72
CA TYR A 106 7.96 2.66 -7.40
C TYR A 106 8.78 3.49 -6.42
N PHE A 107 10.07 3.18 -6.29
CA PHE A 107 11.04 3.98 -5.56
C PHE A 107 11.75 4.92 -6.54
N ILE A 108 11.77 6.21 -6.21
CA ILE A 108 12.28 7.26 -7.10
C ILE A 108 13.78 7.43 -6.89
N LEU A 109 14.57 6.93 -7.82
CA LEU A 109 16.03 7.00 -7.81
C LEU A 109 16.55 8.35 -8.34
N ASP A 110 15.77 9.09 -9.11
CA ASP A 110 16.16 10.43 -9.59
C ASP A 110 14.95 11.38 -9.57
N GLY A 111 15.18 12.64 -9.16
CA GLY A 111 14.16 13.66 -8.93
C GLY A 111 13.62 14.34 -10.20
N ASN A 112 13.91 13.78 -11.38
CA ASN A 112 13.56 14.37 -12.66
C ASN A 112 12.24 13.88 -13.25
N LEU A 113 11.51 13.03 -12.53
CA LEU A 113 10.26 12.44 -12.99
C LEU A 113 9.10 13.43 -12.96
N ASP A 114 8.53 13.75 -14.13
CA ASP A 114 7.37 14.62 -14.24
C ASP A 114 6.09 13.92 -13.75
N ALA A 115 5.30 14.65 -12.95
CA ALA A 115 4.01 14.20 -12.43
C ALA A 115 2.86 14.77 -13.27
N PHE A 116 2.47 14.08 -14.34
CA PHE A 116 1.48 14.54 -15.30
C PHE A 116 0.04 14.49 -14.75
N VAL A 117 -0.82 15.40 -15.19
CA VAL A 117 -2.26 15.40 -14.87
C VAL A 117 -3.03 14.32 -15.66
N LYS A 118 -2.56 13.95 -16.87
CA LYS A 118 -3.12 12.93 -17.76
C LYS A 118 -2.01 11.98 -18.25
N PRO A 119 -2.33 10.76 -18.73
CA PRO A 119 -1.34 9.78 -19.20
C PRO A 119 -0.79 10.16 -20.60
N THR A 120 -0.11 11.30 -20.70
CA THR A 120 0.54 11.77 -21.93
C THR A 120 1.63 12.79 -21.60
N LEU A 121 2.74 12.75 -22.36
CA LEU A 121 3.88 13.68 -22.21
C LEU A 121 3.51 15.14 -22.51
N THR A 122 2.41 15.39 -23.22
CA THR A 122 1.92 16.73 -23.55
C THR A 122 0.97 17.31 -22.51
N SER A 123 0.65 16.56 -21.45
CA SER A 123 -0.17 17.04 -20.36
C SER A 123 0.59 18.09 -19.55
N SER A 124 -0.14 19.02 -18.94
CA SER A 124 0.43 19.79 -17.83
C SER A 124 0.86 18.86 -16.68
N THR A 125 1.85 19.33 -15.91
CA THR A 125 2.38 18.62 -14.73
C THR A 125 1.91 19.29 -13.44
N LYS A 126 1.85 18.50 -12.35
CA LYS A 126 1.70 19.01 -10.97
C LYS A 126 3.06 19.27 -10.32
N GLY A 127 4.13 19.34 -11.12
CA GLY A 127 5.51 19.39 -10.68
C GLY A 127 6.27 18.11 -10.98
N LYS A 128 7.37 17.90 -10.23
CA LYS A 128 8.25 16.74 -10.33
C LYS A 128 8.20 15.92 -9.05
N VAL A 129 8.42 14.63 -9.17
CA VAL A 129 8.54 13.74 -8.02
C VAL A 129 9.98 13.77 -7.52
N SER A 130 10.16 14.10 -6.24
CA SER A 130 11.48 14.16 -5.60
C SER A 130 12.14 12.78 -5.51
N ARG A 131 13.47 12.73 -5.66
CA ARG A 131 14.29 11.56 -5.32
C ARG A 131 14.02 11.11 -3.87
N GLY A 132 14.10 9.81 -3.63
CA GLY A 132 13.82 9.21 -2.32
C GLY A 132 12.34 8.99 -2.06
N SER A 133 11.44 9.58 -2.86
CA SER A 133 10.00 9.32 -2.76
C SER A 133 9.68 7.86 -3.09
N TYR A 134 8.56 7.37 -2.56
CA TYR A 134 7.92 6.16 -3.06
C TYR A 134 6.55 6.48 -3.63
N CYS A 135 6.15 5.78 -4.70
CA CYS A 135 4.90 5.99 -5.40
C CYS A 135 4.09 4.70 -5.42
N LEU A 136 2.86 4.77 -4.91
CA LEU A 136 1.94 3.64 -4.81
C LEU A 136 1.13 3.52 -6.10
N LEU A 137 1.27 2.41 -6.82
CA LEU A 137 0.58 2.17 -8.08
C LEU A 137 -0.93 1.94 -7.87
N LYS A 138 -1.75 2.71 -8.59
CA LYS A 138 -3.21 2.58 -8.61
C LYS A 138 -3.73 1.94 -9.89
N GLU A 139 -3.20 2.36 -11.03
CA GLU A 139 -3.58 1.87 -12.35
C GLU A 139 -2.48 2.14 -13.36
N THR A 140 -2.39 1.33 -14.41
CA THR A 140 -1.46 1.51 -15.53
C THR A 140 -2.23 1.61 -16.84
N ILE A 141 -1.89 2.61 -17.67
CA ILE A 141 -2.40 2.78 -19.04
C ILE A 141 -1.20 2.96 -19.95
N GLY A 142 -0.89 1.94 -20.76
CA GLY A 142 0.25 1.95 -21.66
C GLY A 142 1.55 2.23 -20.91
N GLU A 143 2.22 3.32 -21.27
CA GLU A 143 3.51 3.75 -20.71
C GLU A 143 3.38 4.67 -19.48
N PHE A 144 2.16 4.83 -18.96
CA PHE A 144 1.89 5.69 -17.82
C PHE A 144 1.28 4.91 -16.68
N SER A 145 1.75 5.21 -15.47
CA SER A 145 1.19 4.68 -14.24
C SER A 145 0.60 5.80 -13.41
N LYS A 146 -0.64 5.63 -12.97
CA LYS A 146 -1.25 6.54 -12.01
C LYS A 146 -0.83 6.13 -10.61
N VAL A 147 -0.36 7.11 -9.87
CA VAL A 147 0.28 6.89 -8.59
C VAL A 147 -0.11 7.95 -7.56
N ASP A 148 0.04 7.59 -6.30
CA ASP A 148 0.22 8.54 -5.21
C ASP A 148 1.67 8.48 -4.74
N CYS A 149 2.39 9.59 -4.88
CA CYS A 149 3.78 9.70 -4.50
C CYS A 149 3.94 10.38 -3.15
N LYS A 150 4.81 9.81 -2.33
CA LYS A 150 5.04 10.15 -0.93
C LYS A 150 6.49 10.56 -0.77
N GLU A 151 6.71 11.83 -0.46
CA GLU A 151 8.06 12.35 -0.24
C GLU A 151 8.59 11.82 1.11
N THR A 152 9.85 11.41 1.14
CA THR A 152 10.44 10.79 2.35
C THR A 152 11.56 11.61 2.95
N VAL A 153 12.16 12.51 2.15
CA VAL A 153 13.26 13.37 2.56
C VAL A 153 12.73 14.78 2.77
N LEU A 154 12.81 15.28 3.99
CA LEU A 154 12.52 16.68 4.29
C LEU A 154 13.62 17.57 3.69
N GLN A 155 13.25 18.34 2.67
CA GLN A 155 14.15 19.29 2.03
C GLN A 155 14.53 20.42 3.00
N ALA A 156 15.80 20.83 2.98
CA ALA A 156 16.29 21.89 3.85
C ALA A 156 15.49 23.19 3.68
N GLY A 157 15.11 23.82 4.79
CA GLY A 157 14.32 25.05 4.79
C GLY A 157 12.83 24.86 4.48
N THR A 158 12.36 23.62 4.29
CA THR A 158 10.93 23.32 4.17
C THR A 158 10.34 22.87 5.50
N ASN A 159 9.04 23.09 5.67
CA ASN A 159 8.29 22.74 6.88
C ASN A 159 7.19 21.69 6.60
N LYS A 160 7.33 20.94 5.50
CA LYS A 160 6.39 19.88 5.11
C LYS A 160 7.03 18.93 4.10
N LEU A 161 6.52 17.70 4.09
CA LEU A 161 6.71 16.75 2.97
C LEU A 161 5.64 17.03 1.90
N ASN A 162 6.05 17.16 0.64
CA ASN A 162 5.17 17.49 -0.47
C ASN A 162 4.72 16.24 -1.22
N ASP A 163 3.80 15.50 -0.60
CA ASP A 163 3.15 14.36 -1.26
C ASP A 163 2.36 14.82 -2.50
N ILE A 164 2.46 14.09 -3.60
CA ILE A 164 1.75 14.35 -4.86
C ILE A 164 0.79 13.20 -5.15
N TYR A 165 -0.51 13.51 -5.21
CA TYR A 165 -1.56 12.50 -5.35
C TYR A 165 -2.23 12.54 -6.72
N ASN A 166 -2.70 11.36 -7.15
CA ASN A 166 -3.48 11.17 -8.37
C ASN A 166 -2.79 11.84 -9.57
N VAL A 167 -1.55 11.43 -9.84
CA VAL A 167 -0.74 11.88 -10.98
C VAL A 167 -0.32 10.70 -11.82
N TRP A 168 0.02 10.96 -13.07
CA TRP A 168 0.55 9.99 -14.00
C TRP A 168 2.05 10.18 -14.13
N VAL A 169 2.80 9.11 -14.01
CA VAL A 169 4.25 9.08 -14.25
C VAL A 169 4.56 8.14 -15.40
N SER A 170 5.57 8.49 -16.20
CA SER A 170 6.13 7.58 -17.21
C SER A 170 6.70 6.36 -16.50
N ASN A 171 6.27 5.15 -16.86
CA ASN A 171 6.70 3.90 -16.20
C ASN A 171 7.88 3.22 -16.89
N LYS A 172 8.45 3.86 -17.92
CA LYS A 172 9.64 3.40 -18.65
C LYS A 172 10.93 4.09 -18.23
N GLU A 173 10.85 5.00 -17.26
CA GLU A 173 12.00 5.76 -16.80
C GLU A 173 12.95 4.88 -16.01
N THR A 174 14.26 5.04 -16.26
CA THR A 174 15.33 4.39 -15.48
C THR A 174 15.47 4.97 -14.07
N SER A 175 14.77 6.07 -13.79
CA SER A 175 14.68 6.69 -12.47
C SER A 175 13.71 5.97 -11.52
N LEU A 176 13.06 4.89 -11.95
CA LEU A 176 12.15 4.09 -11.15
C LEU A 176 12.76 2.74 -10.79
N SER A 177 12.67 2.37 -9.51
CA SER A 177 12.97 1.02 -9.04
C SER A 177 11.72 0.37 -8.45
N ASN A 178 11.58 -0.95 -8.66
CA ASN A 178 10.59 -1.79 -7.98
C ASN A 178 11.24 -2.70 -6.92
N ASP A 179 12.49 -2.44 -6.55
CA ASP A 179 13.24 -3.29 -5.61
C ASP A 179 12.65 -3.17 -4.20
N PRO A 180 12.00 -4.23 -3.66
CA PRO A 180 11.37 -4.18 -2.35
C PRO A 180 12.37 -3.94 -1.21
N LEU A 181 13.66 -4.20 -1.42
CA LEU A 181 14.71 -3.99 -0.40
C LEU A 181 14.87 -2.50 -0.03
N LEU A 182 14.51 -1.60 -0.94
CA LEU A 182 14.51 -0.15 -0.71
C LEU A 182 13.37 0.30 0.23
N GLY A 183 12.34 -0.53 0.40
CA GLY A 183 11.11 -0.19 1.12
C GLY A 183 11.33 0.21 2.58
N GLU A 184 12.18 -0.51 3.30
CA GLU A 184 12.45 -0.20 4.71
C GLU A 184 13.27 1.10 4.87
N THR A 185 14.22 1.37 3.98
CA THR A 185 15.00 2.61 4.00
C THR A 185 14.11 3.83 3.81
N VAL A 186 13.20 3.80 2.82
CA VAL A 186 12.27 4.92 2.61
C VAL A 186 11.23 5.07 3.73
N LYS A 187 10.84 3.99 4.42
CA LYS A 187 10.00 4.06 5.63
C LYS A 187 10.71 4.80 6.75
N ILE A 188 11.96 4.42 7.01
CA ILE A 188 12.80 5.07 8.03
C ILE A 188 12.95 6.55 7.69
N MET A 189 13.38 6.89 6.48
CA MET A 189 13.54 8.29 6.05
C MET A 189 12.26 9.10 6.22
N ARG A 190 11.10 8.57 5.80
CA ARG A 190 9.82 9.28 5.94
C ARG A 190 9.41 9.49 7.40
N GLN A 191 9.60 8.48 8.25
CA GLN A 191 9.32 8.60 9.68
C GLN A 191 10.24 9.66 10.30
N SER A 192 11.53 9.61 9.99
CA SER A 192 12.53 10.57 10.46
C SER A 192 12.23 11.99 10.02
N SER A 193 11.83 12.20 8.77
CA SER A 193 11.38 13.50 8.28
C SER A 193 10.12 14.00 9.00
N SER A 194 9.18 13.11 9.30
CA SER A 194 7.96 13.46 10.05
C SER A 194 8.28 13.84 11.50
N ASP A 195 9.22 13.14 12.14
CA ASP A 195 9.66 13.44 13.50
C ASP A 195 10.47 14.74 13.57
N LEU A 196 11.27 15.07 12.55
CA LEU A 196 11.91 16.39 12.43
C LEU A 196 10.87 17.51 12.42
N LEU A 197 9.81 17.36 11.61
CA LEU A 197 8.72 18.33 11.57
C LEU A 197 8.02 18.45 12.93
N LYS A 198 7.81 17.32 13.62
CA LYS A 198 7.23 17.31 14.96
C LYS A 198 8.11 18.06 15.96
N ILE A 199 9.41 17.77 16.01
CA ILE A 199 10.38 18.43 16.88
C ILE A 199 10.41 19.94 16.62
N ALA A 200 10.47 20.34 15.34
CA ALA A 200 10.46 21.76 14.96
C ALA A 200 9.17 22.48 15.39
N SER A 201 8.04 21.78 15.44
CA SER A 201 6.75 22.34 15.90
C SER A 201 6.61 22.43 17.42
N GLN A 202 7.48 21.73 18.18
CA GLN A 202 7.45 21.66 19.64
C GLN A 202 8.86 21.81 20.24
N PRO A 203 9.52 22.97 20.10
CA PRO A 203 10.88 23.17 20.61
C PRO A 203 10.94 22.95 22.12
N GLY A 204 11.96 22.21 22.59
CA GLY A 204 12.22 21.99 24.02
C GLY A 204 11.31 20.96 24.72
N ALA A 205 10.43 20.25 23.99
CA ALA A 205 9.65 19.17 24.59
C ALA A 205 10.57 18.03 25.05
N THR A 206 10.37 17.53 26.28
CA THR A 206 11.19 16.46 26.89
C THR A 206 11.21 15.17 26.07
N GLU A 207 10.16 14.91 25.29
CA GLU A 207 10.08 13.75 24.39
C GLU A 207 11.01 13.86 23.17
N ASN A 208 11.48 15.06 22.83
CA ASN A 208 12.32 15.29 21.67
C ASN A 208 13.67 14.59 21.79
N ALA A 209 14.28 14.56 22.98
CA ALA A 209 15.58 13.90 23.16
C ALA A 209 15.52 12.41 22.79
N LYS A 210 14.46 11.72 23.22
CA LYS A 210 14.23 10.31 22.90
C LYS A 210 13.89 10.11 21.42
N LEU A 211 13.11 11.02 20.82
CA LEU A 211 12.83 10.99 19.37
C LEU A 211 14.10 11.18 18.55
N ILE A 212 14.98 12.10 18.94
CA ILE A 212 16.27 12.34 18.28
C ILE A 212 17.15 11.09 18.35
N GLU A 213 17.33 10.53 19.56
CA GLU A 213 18.15 9.33 19.76
C GLU A 213 17.65 8.13 18.93
N ASN A 214 16.33 7.88 18.98
CA ASN A 214 15.72 6.79 18.22
C ASN A 214 15.91 6.99 16.70
N ASN A 215 15.70 8.21 16.20
CA ASN A 215 15.85 8.49 14.77
C ASN A 215 17.30 8.39 14.29
N LEU A 216 18.27 8.84 15.09
CA LEU A 216 19.68 8.66 14.77
C LEU A 216 20.03 7.17 14.61
N LYS A 217 19.52 6.32 15.51
CA LYS A 217 19.73 4.87 15.47
C LYS A 217 19.05 4.22 14.26
N GLU A 218 17.81 4.57 13.95
CA GLU A 218 17.12 4.01 12.78
C GLU A 218 17.76 4.48 11.48
N LEU A 219 18.20 5.74 11.39
CA LEU A 219 18.93 6.26 10.23
C LEU A 219 20.29 5.57 10.06
N ASP A 220 20.97 5.20 11.14
CA ASP A 220 22.17 4.37 11.06
C ASP A 220 21.91 3.01 10.41
N LYS A 221 20.82 2.33 10.78
CA LYS A 221 20.42 1.08 10.10
C LYS A 221 20.12 1.30 8.62
N ALA A 222 19.48 2.41 8.27
CA ALA A 222 19.22 2.75 6.87
C ALA A 222 20.52 2.98 6.09
N ILE A 223 21.51 3.65 6.70
CA ILE A 223 22.83 3.90 6.10
C ILE A 223 23.62 2.59 5.95
N GLU A 224 23.58 1.70 6.96
CA GLU A 224 24.28 0.41 6.96
C GLU A 224 23.84 -0.52 5.81
N LYS A 225 22.62 -0.35 5.30
CA LYS A 225 22.15 -1.08 4.11
C LYS A 225 22.92 -0.74 2.85
N ASN A 226 23.55 0.43 2.79
CA ASN A 226 24.34 0.90 1.67
C ASN A 226 23.58 0.78 0.33
N ASP A 227 22.31 1.15 0.35
CA ASP A 227 21.43 1.10 -0.81
C ASP A 227 21.44 2.42 -1.60
N ALA A 228 20.55 2.52 -2.58
CA ALA A 228 20.46 3.67 -3.46
C ALA A 228 20.17 4.99 -2.72
N PHE A 229 19.73 4.99 -1.47
CA PHE A 229 19.34 6.17 -0.68
C PHE A 229 20.27 6.48 0.50
N ILE A 230 21.49 5.91 0.52
CA ILE A 230 22.47 6.16 1.60
C ILE A 230 22.77 7.66 1.81
N GLU A 231 22.90 8.43 0.73
CA GLU A 231 23.18 9.87 0.81
C GLU A 231 22.01 10.64 1.44
N ASP A 232 20.78 10.30 1.03
CA ASP A 232 19.55 10.89 1.52
C ASP A 232 19.36 10.62 3.04
N ALA A 233 19.59 9.37 3.47
CA ALA A 233 19.56 8.98 4.88
C ALA A 233 20.66 9.70 5.69
N THR A 234 21.87 9.84 5.14
CA THR A 234 22.98 10.56 5.77
C THR A 234 22.65 12.04 5.96
N GLN A 235 22.04 12.68 4.96
CA GLN A 235 21.61 14.07 5.06
C GLN A 235 20.54 14.27 6.14
N LEU A 236 19.54 13.39 6.22
CA LEU A 236 18.55 13.43 7.29
C LEU A 236 19.18 13.24 8.67
N LYS A 237 20.15 12.31 8.79
CA LYS A 237 20.88 12.09 10.04
C LYS A 237 21.61 13.36 10.50
N ALA A 238 22.25 14.08 9.58
CA ALA A 238 22.93 15.33 9.89
C ALA A 238 21.97 16.40 10.43
N GLN A 239 20.72 16.46 9.95
CA GLN A 239 19.70 17.39 10.47
C GLN A 239 19.39 17.11 11.95
N PHE A 240 19.26 15.84 12.35
CA PHE A 240 19.07 15.47 13.75
C PHE A 240 20.28 15.81 14.63
N SER A 241 21.50 15.53 14.16
CA SER A 241 22.73 15.84 14.91
C SER A 241 22.87 17.35 15.18
N ASN A 242 22.48 18.19 14.21
CA ASN A 242 22.52 19.65 14.36
C ASN A 242 21.51 20.18 15.38
N ILE A 243 20.38 19.49 15.58
CA ILE A 243 19.41 19.83 16.64
C ILE A 243 19.98 19.45 18.01
N GLY A 244 20.61 18.28 18.12
CA GLY A 244 21.17 17.76 19.38
C GLY A 244 22.42 18.49 19.89
N LEU A 245 23.10 19.25 19.04
CA LEU A 245 24.27 20.08 19.40
C LEU A 245 23.90 21.54 19.74
N GLY A 246 22.60 21.87 19.71
CA GLY A 246 22.09 23.18 20.13
C GLY A 246 21.88 23.26 21.64
N GLU A 247 22.97 23.17 22.40
CA GLU A 247 23.09 23.72 23.78
C GLU A 247 24.01 24.94 23.75
#